data_AF-A0A0D0KLL9-F1
#
_entry.id   AF-A0A0D0KLL9-F1
#
_cell.length_a   1.000
_cell.length_b   1.000
_cell.length_c   1.000
_cell.angle_alpha   90.00
_cell.angle_beta   90.00
_cell.angle_gamma   90.00
#
_symmetry.space_group_name_H-M   'P 1'
#
loop_
_entity.id
_entity.type
_entity.pdbx_description
1 polymer ?
#
loop_
_entity_poly.entity_id
_entity_poly.type
_entity_poly.pdbx_seq_one_letter_code
_entity_poly.pdbx_strand_id
1 'polypeptide(L)'
;YPAWESTVLDYTYESVDYISLHMYFENDAGDTAAYLAQNARLDDYIETIASVIRVTKSKKRSKKDVYISFDEWNVWYHSKEADRTVLEGRDGWPHAPALLEDIYNFEDALQVGCILNTFIRHADVVKIGCLAQLVNVIAPIMTVPGGPAWRQTTFYPYLFASRYGRGTSYQLSIDCPVYSTDFAKDVPYLDVSAVESDTDGALTLFIVNRHQTDAISLDLALEGFGNRKVILDQVLSGHGLKVVNGPEAQTIVPQDGSGITVEGGRLKGEIAPLSYRVIRLGQ
;
A
#
# COMPACT_ATOMS: atom_id res chain seq x y z
N TYR A 1 -16.94 6.27 17.14
CA TYR A 1 -15.95 6.55 16.08
C TYR A 1 -16.65 7.47 15.08
N PRO A 2 -16.16 8.63 14.61
CA PRO A 2 -14.89 9.37 14.80
C PRO A 2 -15.06 10.67 15.66
N ALA A 3 -15.35 10.50 16.95
CA ALA A 3 -15.71 11.64 17.82
C ALA A 3 -14.53 12.56 18.13
N TRP A 4 -13.31 12.01 18.18
CA TRP A 4 -12.09 12.75 18.45
C TRP A 4 -11.80 13.74 17.32
N GLU A 5 -11.74 13.25 16.09
CA GLU A 5 -11.45 14.03 14.88
C GLU A 5 -12.47 15.15 14.72
N SER A 6 -13.75 14.83 14.88
CA SER A 6 -14.84 15.81 14.83
C SER A 6 -14.66 16.92 15.88
N THR A 7 -14.35 16.56 17.12
CA THR A 7 -14.19 17.53 18.21
C THR A 7 -12.95 18.40 18.02
N VAL A 8 -11.80 17.79 17.75
CA VAL A 8 -10.53 18.52 17.58
C VAL A 8 -10.62 19.46 16.39
N LEU A 9 -11.09 18.98 15.24
CA LEU A 9 -11.28 19.83 14.06
C LEU A 9 -12.28 20.95 14.33
N ASP A 10 -13.36 20.71 15.09
CA ASP A 10 -14.28 21.80 15.44
C ASP A 10 -13.58 22.90 16.26
N TYR A 11 -12.60 22.60 17.09
CA TYR A 11 -11.83 23.63 17.78
C TYR A 11 -10.77 24.30 16.89
N THR A 12 -10.14 23.55 15.99
CA THR A 12 -8.87 23.95 15.39
C THR A 12 -8.90 24.17 13.87
N TYR A 13 -10.03 23.96 13.19
CA TYR A 13 -10.13 23.91 11.71
C TYR A 13 -9.38 25.04 10.98
N GLU A 14 -9.53 26.29 11.43
CA GLU A 14 -8.92 27.45 10.77
C GLU A 14 -7.39 27.52 10.95
N SER A 15 -6.85 26.81 11.95
CA SER A 15 -5.45 26.88 12.37
C SER A 15 -4.61 25.67 11.96
N VAL A 16 -5.23 24.59 11.47
CA VAL A 16 -4.53 23.34 11.09
C VAL A 16 -4.73 23.03 9.62
N ASP A 17 -3.76 22.38 8.99
CA ASP A 17 -3.82 21.98 7.57
C ASP A 17 -4.09 20.48 7.39
N TYR A 18 -3.82 19.68 8.43
CA TYR A 18 -3.92 18.23 8.39
C TYR A 18 -4.51 17.67 9.68
N ILE A 19 -5.13 16.50 9.56
CA ILE A 19 -5.40 15.59 10.68
C ILE A 19 -4.66 14.27 10.47
N SER A 20 -4.05 13.73 11.53
CA SER A 20 -3.29 12.49 11.47
C SER A 20 -4.19 11.26 11.48
N LEU A 21 -3.79 10.20 10.77
CA LEU A 21 -4.39 8.86 10.83
C LEU A 21 -3.31 7.78 10.94
N HIS A 22 -3.62 6.77 11.76
CA HIS A 22 -2.71 5.70 12.12
C HIS A 22 -3.41 4.36 11.92
N MET A 23 -2.81 3.44 11.16
CA MET A 23 -3.35 2.10 10.97
C MET A 23 -2.26 1.10 10.66
N TYR A 24 -2.22 0.02 11.45
CA TYR A 24 -1.34 -1.12 11.23
C TYR A 24 -2.14 -2.34 10.81
N PHE A 25 -1.54 -3.16 9.97
CA PHE A 25 -2.15 -4.36 9.40
C PHE A 25 -1.45 -5.60 9.96
N GLU A 26 -2.25 -6.61 10.31
CA GLU A 26 -1.75 -7.82 10.97
C GLU A 26 -2.43 -9.07 10.41
N ASN A 27 -1.72 -10.20 10.46
CA ASN A 27 -2.24 -11.50 10.02
C ASN A 27 -1.98 -12.60 11.07
N ASP A 28 -2.29 -12.30 12.34
CA ASP A 28 -2.11 -13.26 13.45
C ASP A 28 -2.93 -14.55 13.25
N ALA A 29 -4.06 -14.47 12.53
CA ALA A 29 -4.92 -15.61 12.19
C ALA A 29 -4.38 -16.48 11.05
N GLY A 30 -3.41 -15.99 10.27
CA GLY A 30 -2.89 -16.69 9.09
C GLY A 30 -3.90 -16.83 7.95
N ASP A 31 -4.89 -15.93 7.86
CA ASP A 31 -5.90 -15.91 6.81
C ASP A 31 -5.53 -14.88 5.74
N THR A 32 -4.92 -15.36 4.65
CA THR A 32 -4.47 -14.52 3.54
C THR A 32 -5.60 -13.76 2.84
N ALA A 33 -6.76 -14.37 2.68
CA ALA A 33 -7.88 -13.72 1.99
C ALA A 33 -8.39 -12.55 2.83
N ALA A 34 -8.57 -12.77 4.14
CA ALA A 34 -8.95 -11.72 5.09
C ALA A 34 -7.88 -10.64 5.21
N TYR A 35 -6.60 -11.02 5.29
CA TYR A 35 -5.49 -10.07 5.39
C TYR A 35 -5.41 -9.13 4.18
N LEU A 36 -5.41 -9.67 2.95
CA LEU A 36 -5.36 -8.87 1.73
C LEU A 36 -6.63 -8.06 1.47
N ALA A 37 -7.73 -8.35 2.18
CA ALA A 37 -8.96 -7.56 2.16
C ALA A 37 -8.97 -6.40 3.17
N GLN A 38 -7.99 -6.31 4.08
CA GLN A 38 -7.99 -5.26 5.11
C GLN A 38 -7.88 -3.84 4.54
N ASN A 39 -7.44 -3.68 3.28
CA ASN A 39 -7.48 -2.38 2.60
C ASN A 39 -8.91 -1.82 2.50
N ALA A 40 -9.96 -2.66 2.47
CA ALA A 40 -11.35 -2.19 2.50
C ALA A 40 -11.65 -1.40 3.80
N ARG A 41 -11.07 -1.83 4.94
CA ARG A 41 -11.16 -1.08 6.20
C ARG A 41 -10.39 0.24 6.12
N LEU A 42 -9.27 0.27 5.40
CA LEU A 42 -8.50 1.50 5.18
C LEU A 42 -9.28 2.49 4.31
N ASP A 43 -9.90 2.02 3.22
CA ASP A 43 -10.77 2.83 2.37
C ASP A 43 -11.93 3.44 3.19
N ASP A 44 -12.63 2.62 3.99
CA ASP A 44 -13.70 3.07 4.88
C ASP A 44 -13.21 4.08 5.92
N TYR A 45 -12.02 3.87 6.49
CA TYR A 45 -11.43 4.77 7.48
C TYR A 45 -11.15 6.15 6.86
N ILE A 46 -10.48 6.18 5.71
CA ILE A 46 -10.16 7.43 5.02
C ILE A 46 -11.44 8.18 4.65
N GLU A 47 -12.45 7.52 4.08
CA GLU A 47 -13.71 8.17 3.70
C GLU A 47 -14.50 8.68 4.90
N THR A 48 -14.48 7.94 6.01
CA THR A 48 -15.10 8.36 7.26
C THR A 48 -14.50 9.69 7.73
N ILE A 49 -13.17 9.80 7.74
CA ILE A 49 -12.50 11.03 8.20
C ILE A 49 -12.59 12.17 7.18
N ALA A 50 -12.50 11.86 5.87
CA ALA A 50 -12.77 12.84 4.83
C ALA A 50 -14.18 13.44 4.97
N SER A 51 -15.17 12.64 5.33
CA SER A 51 -16.54 13.09 5.61
C SER A 51 -16.61 14.01 6.84
N VAL A 52 -15.89 13.69 7.92
CA VAL A 52 -15.78 14.58 9.09
C VAL A 52 -15.17 15.92 8.72
N ILE A 53 -14.09 15.92 7.93
CA ILE A 53 -13.45 17.14 7.43
C ILE A 53 -14.46 17.99 6.63
N ARG A 54 -15.18 17.37 5.68
CA ARG A 54 -16.17 18.06 4.82
C ARG A 54 -17.31 18.67 5.64
N VAL A 55 -17.82 17.95 6.64
CA VAL A 55 -18.87 18.45 7.54
C VAL A 55 -18.34 19.61 8.40
N THR A 56 -17.15 19.49 8.98
CA THR A 56 -16.56 20.56 9.79
C THR A 56 -16.27 21.81 8.94
N LYS A 57 -15.73 21.65 7.72
CA LYS A 57 -15.58 22.75 6.76
C LYS A 57 -16.88 23.52 6.57
N SER A 58 -17.96 22.78 6.32
CA SER A 58 -19.29 23.32 6.09
C SER A 58 -19.84 24.03 7.34
N LYS A 59 -19.67 23.42 8.53
CA LYS A 59 -20.06 24.00 9.83
C LYS A 59 -19.34 25.32 10.09
N LYS A 60 -18.04 25.39 9.77
CA LYS A 60 -17.21 26.60 9.92
C LYS A 60 -17.42 27.63 8.81
N ARG A 61 -18.07 27.24 7.70
CA ARG A 61 -18.17 28.04 6.46
C ARG A 61 -16.79 28.43 5.93
N SER A 62 -15.79 27.59 6.17
CA SER A 62 -14.41 27.86 5.76
C SER A 62 -14.23 27.61 4.28
N LYS A 63 -13.33 28.38 3.66
CA LYS A 63 -12.84 28.11 2.30
C LYS A 63 -11.59 27.23 2.31
N LYS A 64 -10.91 27.13 3.46
CA LYS A 64 -9.72 26.30 3.66
C LYS A 64 -10.09 24.83 3.58
N ASP A 65 -9.24 24.04 2.94
CA ASP A 65 -9.30 22.58 2.99
C ASP A 65 -8.30 22.08 4.03
N VAL A 66 -8.79 21.24 4.94
CA VAL A 66 -7.96 20.38 5.79
C VAL A 66 -7.84 19.04 5.08
N TYR A 67 -6.66 18.44 5.11
CA TYR A 67 -6.38 17.16 4.48
C TYR A 67 -6.02 16.09 5.50
N ILE A 68 -5.80 14.87 5.03
CA ILE A 68 -5.33 13.76 5.84
C ILE A 68 -3.80 13.65 5.72
N SER A 69 -3.16 13.51 6.87
CA SER A 69 -1.78 13.04 7.02
C SER A 69 -1.83 11.61 7.55
N PHE A 70 -1.58 10.62 6.70
CA PHE A 70 -1.46 9.23 7.15
C PHE A 70 -0.01 8.99 7.60
N ASP A 71 0.34 9.54 8.75
CA ASP A 71 1.71 9.64 9.24
C ASP A 71 2.20 8.41 10.01
N GLU A 72 1.34 7.41 10.21
CA GLU A 72 1.76 6.07 10.61
C GLU A 72 0.93 4.98 9.91
N TRP A 73 1.57 4.22 9.03
CA TRP A 73 0.99 3.02 8.47
C TRP A 73 2.08 1.98 8.20
N ASN A 74 1.78 0.71 8.45
CA ASN A 74 2.56 -0.43 7.97
C ASN A 74 1.88 -1.77 8.29
N VAL A 75 2.50 -2.86 7.86
CA VAL A 75 2.36 -4.17 8.49
C VAL A 75 3.18 -4.19 9.79
N TRP A 76 2.58 -4.65 10.88
CA TRP A 76 3.29 -4.80 12.16
C TRP A 76 2.66 -5.89 13.03
N TYR A 77 3.32 -7.05 13.12
CA TYR A 77 2.86 -8.13 14.00
C TYR A 77 3.91 -9.20 14.35
N HIS A 78 5.00 -9.33 13.59
CA HIS A 78 5.92 -10.47 13.72
C HIS A 78 6.78 -10.44 15.00
N SER A 79 7.22 -9.25 15.43
CA SER A 79 8.16 -9.08 16.54
C SER A 79 7.49 -9.04 17.92
N LYS A 80 6.15 -8.98 18.00
CA LYS A 80 5.39 -8.70 19.24
C LYS A 80 5.85 -9.56 20.44
N GLU A 81 6.04 -10.87 20.22
CA GLU A 81 6.46 -11.80 21.28
C GLU A 81 7.92 -11.61 21.69
N ALA A 82 8.82 -11.37 20.74
CA ALA A 82 10.22 -11.08 21.02
C ALA A 82 10.37 -9.76 21.80
N ASP A 83 9.65 -8.73 21.37
CA ASP A 83 9.66 -7.40 22.00
C ASP A 83 9.18 -7.44 23.44
N ARG A 84 8.18 -8.28 23.76
CA ARG A 84 7.63 -8.40 25.13
C ARG A 84 8.71 -8.69 26.17
N THR A 85 9.70 -9.53 25.84
CA THR A 85 10.77 -9.89 26.78
C THR A 85 11.60 -8.68 27.22
N VAL A 86 11.83 -7.75 26.30
CA VAL A 86 12.55 -6.49 26.55
C VAL A 86 11.63 -5.48 27.24
N LEU A 87 10.39 -5.35 26.76
CA LEU A 87 9.42 -4.34 27.22
C LEU A 87 8.90 -4.59 28.65
N GLU A 88 8.93 -5.83 29.13
CA GLU A 88 8.64 -6.16 30.53
C GLU A 88 9.71 -5.63 31.51
N GLY A 89 10.88 -5.23 31.00
CA GLY A 89 11.92 -4.56 31.80
C GLY A 89 12.59 -5.46 32.84
N ARG A 90 12.43 -6.79 32.75
CA ARG A 90 13.02 -7.75 33.71
C ARG A 90 14.54 -7.65 33.77
N ASP A 91 15.16 -7.35 32.63
CA ASP A 91 16.61 -7.21 32.47
C ASP A 91 17.06 -5.72 32.43
N GLY A 92 16.22 -4.79 32.87
CA GLY A 92 16.50 -3.34 32.91
C GLY A 92 16.07 -2.57 31.65
N TRP A 93 16.71 -1.41 31.41
CA TRP A 93 16.42 -0.50 30.29
C TRP A 93 17.61 -0.43 29.33
N PRO A 94 17.78 -1.41 28.43
CA PRO A 94 18.93 -1.48 27.55
C PRO A 94 18.99 -0.29 26.58
N HIS A 95 20.20 0.08 26.15
CA HIS A 95 20.40 1.11 25.13
C HIS A 95 20.20 0.51 23.73
N ALA A 96 19.28 1.09 22.96
CA ALA A 96 18.97 0.69 21.58
C ALA A 96 18.77 -0.84 21.39
N PRO A 97 17.87 -1.48 22.15
CA PRO A 97 17.53 -2.89 21.93
C PRO A 97 16.89 -3.08 20.55
N ALA A 98 17.03 -4.29 20.00
CA ALA A 98 16.30 -4.73 18.81
C ALA A 98 14.81 -4.86 19.16
N LEU A 99 14.07 -3.79 18.91
CA LEU A 99 12.63 -3.70 19.14
C LEU A 99 11.93 -3.44 17.81
N LEU A 100 10.77 -4.06 17.62
CA LEU A 100 9.94 -3.88 16.44
C LEU A 100 10.66 -4.27 15.13
N GLU A 101 11.65 -5.16 15.20
CA GLU A 101 12.40 -5.62 14.02
C GLU A 101 11.63 -6.74 13.29
N ASP A 102 10.44 -6.42 12.79
CA ASP A 102 9.62 -7.33 11.97
C ASP A 102 10.40 -7.79 10.73
N ILE A 103 10.40 -9.10 10.46
CA ILE A 103 10.94 -9.66 9.22
C ILE A 103 9.78 -9.98 8.27
N TYR A 104 9.62 -9.13 7.25
CA TYR A 104 8.48 -9.20 6.36
C TYR A 104 8.59 -10.35 5.36
N ASN A 105 7.47 -11.03 5.15
CA ASN A 105 7.34 -12.11 4.19
C ASN A 105 6.76 -11.62 2.84
N PHE A 106 6.57 -12.51 1.88
CA PHE A 106 6.03 -12.16 0.57
C PHE A 106 4.57 -11.65 0.64
N GLU A 107 3.75 -12.24 1.50
CA GLU A 107 2.37 -11.80 1.73
C GLU A 107 2.30 -10.34 2.22
N ASP A 108 3.23 -9.93 3.07
CA ASP A 108 3.33 -8.54 3.58
C ASP A 108 3.65 -7.55 2.45
N ALA A 109 4.44 -7.96 1.45
CA ALA A 109 4.69 -7.13 0.27
C ALA A 109 3.42 -6.92 -0.55
N LEU A 110 2.55 -7.93 -0.66
CA LEU A 110 1.25 -7.79 -1.32
C LEU A 110 0.33 -6.84 -0.54
N GLN A 111 0.29 -6.98 0.80
CA GLN A 111 -0.50 -6.10 1.66
C GLN A 111 -0.04 -4.63 1.57
N VAL A 112 1.28 -4.38 1.59
CA VAL A 112 1.83 -3.03 1.37
C VAL A 112 1.47 -2.50 -0.01
N GLY A 113 1.46 -3.35 -1.04
CA GLY A 113 0.93 -3.01 -2.36
C GLY A 113 -0.52 -2.52 -2.32
N CYS A 114 -1.39 -3.24 -1.59
CA CYS A 114 -2.80 -2.86 -1.41
C CYS A 114 -2.96 -1.52 -0.68
N ILE A 115 -2.17 -1.27 0.37
CA ILE A 115 -2.20 -0.02 1.12
C ILE A 115 -1.81 1.16 0.23
N LEU A 116 -0.72 1.02 -0.53
CA LEU A 116 -0.24 2.05 -1.46
C LEU A 116 -1.27 2.35 -2.57
N ASN A 117 -1.93 1.31 -3.10
CA ASN A 117 -3.01 1.46 -4.06
C ASN A 117 -4.18 2.27 -3.48
N THR A 118 -4.58 2.01 -2.23
CA THR A 118 -5.59 2.80 -1.53
C THR A 118 -5.15 4.25 -1.39
N PHE A 119 -3.90 4.55 -0.98
CA PHE A 119 -3.44 5.94 -0.91
C PHE A 119 -3.42 6.66 -2.26
N ILE A 120 -3.06 5.97 -3.34
CA ILE A 120 -3.10 6.56 -4.69
C ILE A 120 -4.55 6.91 -5.09
N ARG A 121 -5.52 6.04 -4.79
CA ARG A 121 -6.94 6.29 -5.06
C ARG A 121 -7.50 7.45 -4.23
N HIS A 122 -7.07 7.58 -2.98
CA HIS A 122 -7.48 8.64 -2.05
C HIS A 122 -6.53 9.83 -2.02
N ALA A 123 -5.71 10.01 -3.06
CA ALA A 123 -4.75 11.11 -3.14
C ALA A 123 -5.41 12.49 -3.19
N ASP A 124 -6.73 12.58 -3.41
CA ASP A 124 -7.52 13.80 -3.33
C ASP A 124 -7.61 14.34 -1.89
N VAL A 125 -7.66 13.45 -0.89
CA VAL A 125 -7.77 13.80 0.54
C VAL A 125 -6.52 13.45 1.36
N VAL A 126 -5.81 12.37 1.04
CA VAL A 126 -4.55 11.98 1.69
C VAL A 126 -3.39 12.69 0.98
N LYS A 127 -2.73 13.62 1.67
CA LYS A 127 -1.68 14.47 1.10
C LYS A 127 -0.31 14.24 1.70
N ILE A 128 -0.24 13.54 2.83
CA ILE A 128 1.00 13.10 3.48
C ILE A 128 0.81 11.63 3.83
N GLY A 129 1.81 10.80 3.53
CA GLY A 129 1.84 9.39 3.88
C GLY A 129 3.23 8.99 4.36
N CYS A 130 3.35 8.53 5.60
CA CYS A 130 4.62 8.14 6.21
C CYS A 130 4.58 6.66 6.57
N LEU A 131 5.37 5.86 5.84
CA LEU A 131 5.60 4.47 6.19
C LEU A 131 6.29 4.43 7.56
N ALA A 132 5.66 3.76 8.52
CA ALA A 132 6.17 3.59 9.87
C ALA A 132 6.90 2.23 9.96
N GLN A 133 8.23 2.15 9.98
CA GLN A 133 9.22 3.24 9.89
C GLN A 133 10.23 2.95 8.78
N LEU A 134 11.35 3.69 8.76
CA LEU A 134 12.28 3.68 7.62
C LEU A 134 13.43 2.68 7.74
N VAL A 135 13.99 2.48 8.95
CA VAL A 135 15.18 1.65 9.17
C VAL A 135 15.04 0.81 10.45
N ASN A 136 15.28 -0.50 10.35
CA ASN A 136 15.17 -1.53 11.39
C ASN A 136 13.78 -1.70 12.01
N VAL A 137 13.25 -0.66 12.65
CA VAL A 137 11.94 -0.64 13.30
C VAL A 137 10.84 -0.70 12.25
N ILE A 138 10.13 -1.83 12.15
CA ILE A 138 9.04 -2.11 11.20
C ILE A 138 9.34 -1.48 9.83
N ALA A 139 10.49 -1.83 9.26
CA ALA A 139 11.11 -1.04 8.21
C ALA A 139 11.30 -1.80 6.90
N PRO A 140 11.27 -1.13 5.74
CA PRO A 140 11.65 -1.75 4.47
C PRO A 140 13.18 -1.90 4.34
N ILE A 141 13.96 -1.20 5.16
CA ILE A 141 15.43 -1.21 5.16
C ILE A 141 15.91 -1.76 6.50
N MET A 142 16.78 -2.76 6.46
CA MET A 142 17.36 -3.39 7.64
C MET A 142 18.87 -3.21 7.64
N THR A 143 19.45 -3.11 8.83
CA THR A 143 20.90 -2.99 9.06
C THR A 143 21.33 -3.97 10.14
N VAL A 144 22.53 -4.53 9.99
CA VAL A 144 23.14 -5.42 10.99
C VAL A 144 24.30 -4.68 11.66
N PRO A 145 24.44 -4.68 13.00
CA PRO A 145 25.60 -4.09 13.67
C PRO A 145 26.93 -4.63 13.11
N GLY A 146 27.77 -3.75 12.57
CA GLY A 146 29.03 -4.14 11.92
C GLY A 146 28.88 -4.95 10.62
N GLY A 147 27.66 -5.05 10.09
CA GLY A 147 27.31 -5.87 8.94
C GLY A 147 26.63 -5.10 7.81
N PRO A 148 25.96 -5.81 6.88
CA PRO A 148 25.36 -5.19 5.71
C PRO A 148 24.05 -4.45 6.02
N ALA A 149 23.67 -3.57 5.10
CA ALA A 149 22.29 -3.10 4.96
C ALA A 149 21.58 -3.90 3.85
N TRP A 150 20.33 -4.26 4.06
CA TRP A 150 19.54 -5.08 3.14
C TRP A 150 18.07 -4.64 3.06
N ARG A 151 17.37 -5.13 2.02
CA ARG A 151 16.00 -4.73 1.70
C ARG A 151 15.00 -5.82 2.08
N GLN A 152 13.97 -5.46 2.84
CA GLN A 152 12.84 -6.34 3.11
C GLN A 152 11.96 -6.50 1.85
N THR A 153 11.04 -7.45 1.90
CA THR A 153 10.09 -7.71 0.80
C THR A 153 9.24 -6.47 0.49
N THR A 154 8.81 -5.74 1.53
CA THR A 154 7.99 -4.52 1.47
C THR A 154 8.70 -3.31 0.87
N PHE A 155 10.03 -3.36 0.73
CA PHE A 155 10.82 -2.28 0.09
C PHE A 155 10.38 -2.02 -1.35
N TYR A 156 10.06 -3.06 -2.10
CA TYR A 156 9.85 -2.96 -3.53
C TYR A 156 8.52 -2.33 -3.94
N PRO A 157 7.36 -2.70 -3.36
CA PRO A 157 6.12 -1.96 -3.59
C PRO A 157 6.26 -0.46 -3.26
N TYR A 158 6.92 -0.14 -2.13
CA TYR A 158 7.16 1.24 -1.73
C TYR A 158 8.09 1.99 -2.70
N LEU A 159 9.17 1.35 -3.14
CA LEU A 159 10.08 1.89 -4.16
C LEU A 159 9.33 2.27 -5.43
N PHE A 160 8.50 1.37 -5.94
CA PHE A 160 7.79 1.60 -7.19
C PHE A 160 6.71 2.66 -7.07
N ALA A 161 5.90 2.64 -6.01
CA ALA A 161 4.91 3.69 -5.76
C ALA A 161 5.58 5.06 -5.62
N SER A 162 6.70 5.16 -4.88
CA SER A 162 7.43 6.42 -4.71
C SER A 162 8.04 6.95 -6.00
N ARG A 163 8.55 6.06 -6.87
CA ARG A 163 9.18 6.43 -8.15
C ARG A 163 8.17 6.74 -9.25
N TYR A 164 7.11 5.95 -9.37
CA TYR A 164 6.22 5.97 -10.54
C TYR A 164 4.78 6.40 -10.22
N GLY A 165 4.42 6.55 -8.94
CA GLY A 165 3.12 7.06 -8.49
C GLY A 165 3.09 8.58 -8.35
N ARG A 166 3.76 9.30 -9.26
CA ARG A 166 3.91 10.76 -9.25
C ARG A 166 3.15 11.38 -10.42
N GLY A 167 2.13 12.17 -10.13
CA GLY A 167 1.34 12.88 -11.12
C GLY A 167 -0.15 12.85 -10.77
N THR A 168 -0.99 12.67 -11.77
CA THR A 168 -2.45 12.63 -11.60
C THR A 168 -2.93 11.20 -11.39
N SER A 169 -3.57 10.92 -10.25
CA SER A 169 -4.23 9.63 -10.02
C SER A 169 -5.59 9.57 -10.73
N TYR A 170 -5.93 8.38 -11.23
CA TYR A 170 -7.21 8.16 -11.94
C TYR A 170 -8.14 7.26 -11.16
N GLN A 171 -9.43 7.59 -11.21
CA GLN A 171 -10.49 6.69 -10.82
C GLN A 171 -10.68 5.63 -11.90
N LEU A 172 -10.41 4.37 -11.56
CA LEU A 172 -10.63 3.25 -12.45
C LEU A 172 -12.05 2.68 -12.27
N SER A 173 -12.67 2.28 -13.38
CA SER A 173 -13.86 1.44 -13.38
C SER A 173 -13.43 -0.01 -13.55
N ILE A 174 -13.42 -0.77 -12.46
CA ILE A 174 -12.93 -2.15 -12.44
C ILE A 174 -14.15 -3.10 -12.42
N ASP A 175 -14.21 -4.00 -13.40
CA ASP A 175 -15.09 -5.15 -13.41
C ASP A 175 -14.23 -6.40 -13.26
N CYS A 176 -14.32 -7.06 -12.10
CA CYS A 176 -13.56 -8.27 -11.84
C CYS A 176 -14.30 -9.17 -10.84
N PRO A 177 -13.99 -10.48 -10.80
CA PRO A 177 -14.52 -11.37 -9.79
C PRO A 177 -14.23 -10.86 -8.38
N VAL A 178 -15.15 -11.12 -7.46
CA VAL A 178 -15.09 -10.66 -6.08
C VAL A 178 -15.11 -11.83 -5.10
N TYR A 179 -14.64 -11.59 -3.88
CA TYR A 179 -14.78 -12.49 -2.74
C TYR A 179 -15.28 -11.73 -1.51
N SER A 180 -15.69 -12.45 -0.48
CA SER A 180 -16.12 -11.86 0.78
C SER A 180 -15.34 -12.45 1.94
N THR A 181 -15.16 -11.62 2.96
CA THR A 181 -14.60 -11.97 4.27
C THR A 181 -15.69 -11.76 5.32
N ASP A 182 -15.38 -11.99 6.58
CA ASP A 182 -16.27 -11.70 7.70
C ASP A 182 -16.57 -10.20 7.87
N PHE A 183 -15.65 -9.32 7.46
CA PHE A 183 -15.77 -7.87 7.64
C PHE A 183 -15.99 -7.06 6.36
N ALA A 184 -15.73 -7.63 5.18
CA ALA A 184 -15.87 -6.94 3.90
C ALA A 184 -16.55 -7.85 2.87
N LYS A 185 -17.55 -7.30 2.16
CA LYS A 185 -18.24 -7.96 1.06
C LYS A 185 -17.75 -7.45 -0.27
N ASP A 186 -17.90 -8.29 -1.30
CA ASP A 186 -17.64 -7.93 -2.70
C ASP A 186 -16.24 -7.31 -2.93
N VAL A 187 -15.23 -7.83 -2.24
CA VAL A 187 -13.83 -7.41 -2.36
C VAL A 187 -13.29 -7.86 -3.73
N PRO A 188 -12.87 -6.93 -4.60
CA PRO A 188 -12.25 -7.25 -5.88
C PRO A 188 -11.00 -8.13 -5.70
N TYR A 189 -10.86 -9.19 -6.51
CA TYR A 189 -9.61 -9.96 -6.51
C TYR A 189 -8.43 -9.17 -7.12
N LEU A 190 -8.69 -8.28 -8.07
CA LEU A 190 -7.71 -7.33 -8.57
C LEU A 190 -7.85 -5.99 -7.85
N ASP A 191 -6.79 -5.59 -7.17
CA ASP A 191 -6.66 -4.26 -6.61
C ASP A 191 -5.71 -3.42 -7.46
N VAL A 192 -6.24 -2.35 -8.03
CA VAL A 192 -5.54 -1.57 -9.04
C VAL A 192 -5.61 -0.08 -8.73
N SER A 193 -4.48 0.60 -8.92
CA SER A 193 -4.41 2.06 -8.99
C SER A 193 -3.66 2.49 -10.25
N ALA A 194 -3.96 3.70 -10.74
CA ALA A 194 -3.37 4.26 -11.95
C ALA A 194 -2.92 5.70 -11.73
N VAL A 195 -1.75 6.05 -12.25
CA VAL A 195 -1.20 7.42 -12.22
C VAL A 195 -0.64 7.77 -13.59
N GLU A 196 -1.06 8.89 -14.17
CA GLU A 196 -0.36 9.51 -15.31
C GLU A 196 0.68 10.48 -14.78
N SER A 197 1.92 10.33 -15.27
CA SER A 197 3.02 11.15 -14.81
C SER A 197 3.04 12.52 -15.45
N ASP A 198 3.14 13.56 -14.63
CA ASP A 198 3.27 14.95 -15.12
C ASP A 198 4.64 15.23 -15.76
N THR A 199 5.64 14.36 -15.57
CA THR A 199 7.03 14.58 -16.03
C THR A 199 7.32 13.94 -17.38
N ASP A 200 6.94 12.68 -17.58
CA ASP A 200 7.20 11.92 -18.81
C ASP A 200 5.91 11.48 -19.53
N GLY A 201 4.74 11.86 -19.01
CA GLY A 201 3.44 11.50 -19.56
C GLY A 201 3.10 10.01 -19.44
N ALA A 202 3.92 9.19 -18.77
CA ALA A 202 3.68 7.75 -18.72
C ALA A 202 2.49 7.41 -17.82
N LEU A 203 1.64 6.51 -18.27
CA LEU A 203 0.57 5.92 -17.47
C LEU A 203 1.13 4.70 -16.72
N THR A 204 1.12 4.74 -15.39
CA THR A 204 1.58 3.65 -14.53
C THR A 204 0.41 2.97 -13.86
N LEU A 205 0.35 1.65 -13.92
CA LEU A 205 -0.59 0.80 -13.21
C LEU A 205 0.15 0.03 -12.11
N PHE A 206 -0.44 0.02 -10.92
CA PHE A 206 -0.01 -0.78 -9.78
C PHE A 206 -1.10 -1.80 -9.48
N ILE A 207 -0.78 -3.08 -9.60
CA ILE A 207 -1.76 -4.17 -9.59
C ILE A 207 -1.37 -5.18 -8.53
N VAL A 208 -2.30 -5.50 -7.63
CA VAL A 208 -2.22 -6.69 -6.76
C VAL A 208 -3.28 -7.68 -7.19
N ASN A 209 -2.89 -8.92 -7.48
CA ASN A 209 -3.83 -10.04 -7.58
C ASN A 209 -3.87 -10.79 -6.25
N ARG A 210 -5.03 -10.74 -5.58
CA ARG A 210 -5.30 -11.37 -4.29
C ARG A 210 -5.76 -12.81 -4.41
N HIS A 211 -6.07 -13.25 -5.63
CA HIS A 211 -6.51 -14.61 -5.88
C HIS A 211 -5.36 -15.57 -5.56
N GLN A 212 -5.66 -16.60 -4.76
CA GLN A 212 -4.64 -17.50 -4.22
C GLN A 212 -4.11 -18.51 -5.25
N THR A 213 -4.94 -18.88 -6.23
CA THR A 213 -4.61 -19.94 -7.21
C THR A 213 -4.66 -19.49 -8.66
N ASP A 214 -5.67 -18.71 -9.04
CA ASP A 214 -5.95 -18.38 -10.43
C ASP A 214 -5.33 -17.05 -10.85
N ALA A 215 -4.79 -17.05 -12.08
CA ALA A 215 -4.45 -15.82 -12.78
C ALA A 215 -5.74 -15.09 -13.22
N ILE A 216 -5.66 -13.77 -13.33
CA ILE A 216 -6.77 -12.95 -13.81
C ILE A 216 -6.37 -12.27 -15.12
N SER A 217 -7.24 -12.42 -16.13
CA SER A 217 -7.08 -11.77 -17.42
C SER A 217 -7.36 -10.27 -17.29
N LEU A 218 -6.34 -9.46 -17.51
CA LEU A 218 -6.43 -8.01 -17.58
C LEU A 218 -6.81 -7.60 -19.00
N ASP A 219 -7.84 -6.76 -19.11
CA ASP A 219 -8.21 -6.10 -20.34
C ASP A 219 -8.64 -4.65 -20.08
N LEU A 220 -7.69 -3.72 -20.17
CA LEU A 220 -7.89 -2.31 -19.85
C LEU A 220 -8.00 -1.47 -21.13
N ALA A 221 -9.11 -0.75 -21.28
CA ALA A 221 -9.29 0.23 -22.33
C ALA A 221 -8.37 1.44 -22.11
N LEU A 222 -7.66 1.87 -23.15
CA LEU A 222 -6.78 3.05 -23.13
C LEU A 222 -7.37 4.21 -23.94
N GLU A 223 -8.69 4.25 -24.09
CA GLU A 223 -9.35 5.32 -24.83
C GLU A 223 -9.10 6.68 -24.16
N GLY A 224 -8.78 7.69 -24.97
CA GLY A 224 -8.33 9.00 -24.48
C GLY A 224 -6.86 9.07 -24.08
N PHE A 225 -6.13 7.96 -24.01
CA PHE A 225 -4.69 7.95 -23.67
C PHE A 225 -3.76 7.87 -24.90
N GLY A 226 -4.30 7.88 -26.12
CA GLY A 226 -3.51 7.82 -27.35
C GLY A 226 -2.80 6.48 -27.56
N ASN A 227 -1.80 6.46 -28.45
CA ASN A 227 -0.99 5.27 -28.68
C ASN A 227 -0.03 5.07 -27.52
N ARG A 228 -0.06 3.88 -26.93
CA ARG A 228 0.76 3.52 -25.78
C ARG A 228 1.55 2.24 -26.06
N LYS A 229 2.71 2.12 -25.43
CA LYS A 229 3.54 0.91 -25.44
C LYS A 229 4.06 0.63 -24.03
N VAL A 230 4.24 -0.65 -23.71
CA VAL A 230 4.87 -1.06 -22.45
C VAL A 230 6.32 -0.61 -22.46
N ILE A 231 6.70 0.21 -21.47
CA ILE A 231 8.08 0.70 -21.27
C ILE A 231 8.72 0.16 -19.98
N LEU A 232 7.91 -0.39 -19.07
CA LEU A 232 8.34 -1.10 -17.88
C LEU A 232 7.26 -2.11 -17.49
N ASP A 233 7.70 -3.30 -17.10
CA ASP A 233 6.85 -4.35 -16.54
C ASP A 233 7.67 -5.09 -15.47
N GLN A 234 7.30 -4.92 -14.21
CA GLN A 234 7.99 -5.52 -13.07
C GLN A 234 6.99 -6.29 -12.22
N VAL A 235 7.37 -7.48 -11.77
CA VAL A 235 6.50 -8.37 -11.02
C VAL A 235 7.21 -8.99 -9.81
N LEU A 236 6.47 -9.10 -8.71
CA LEU A 236 6.76 -9.98 -7.58
C LEU A 236 5.68 -11.07 -7.58
N SER A 237 6.05 -12.33 -7.84
CA SER A 237 5.10 -13.45 -7.94
C SER A 237 5.81 -14.79 -7.81
N GLY A 238 5.05 -15.87 -7.56
CA GLY A 238 5.58 -17.24 -7.62
C GLY A 238 6.40 -17.66 -6.41
N HIS A 239 6.35 -16.90 -5.32
CA HIS A 239 7.01 -17.23 -4.06
C HIS A 239 5.99 -17.79 -3.05
N GLY A 240 6.46 -18.63 -2.13
CA GLY A 240 5.65 -19.01 -0.97
C GLY A 240 5.35 -17.80 -0.10
N LEU A 241 4.11 -17.68 0.38
CA LEU A 241 3.62 -16.51 1.13
C LEU A 241 4.49 -16.14 2.34
N LYS A 242 5.09 -17.14 3.00
CA LYS A 242 5.92 -16.96 4.21
C LYS A 242 7.42 -16.85 3.92
N VAL A 243 7.83 -16.80 2.64
CA VAL A 243 9.24 -16.57 2.28
C VAL A 243 9.63 -15.14 2.61
N VAL A 244 10.79 -14.96 3.23
CA VAL A 244 11.33 -13.67 3.67
C VAL A 244 12.64 -13.34 2.94
N ASN A 245 13.05 -12.08 3.03
CA ASN A 245 14.44 -11.67 2.75
C ASN A 245 15.26 -11.69 4.04
N GLY A 246 16.58 -11.72 3.92
CA GLY A 246 17.52 -11.63 5.03
C GLY A 246 18.86 -11.02 4.62
N PRO A 247 19.79 -10.83 5.58
CA PRO A 247 21.10 -10.23 5.32
C PRO A 247 21.98 -11.06 4.38
N GLU A 248 21.83 -12.40 4.36
CA GLU A 248 22.61 -13.26 3.44
C GLU A 248 21.93 -13.44 2.07
N ALA A 249 20.61 -13.32 1.97
CA ALA A 249 19.86 -13.58 0.75
C ALA A 249 18.58 -12.73 0.63
N GLN A 250 18.41 -12.06 -0.51
CA GLN A 250 17.19 -11.33 -0.87
C GLN A 250 16.45 -12.13 -1.96
N THR A 251 15.60 -13.06 -1.53
CA THR A 251 14.87 -13.99 -2.41
C THR A 251 13.71 -13.32 -3.15
N ILE A 252 12.99 -12.43 -2.45
CA ILE A 252 11.85 -11.70 -2.97
C ILE A 252 12.36 -10.37 -3.53
N VAL A 253 12.59 -10.36 -4.85
CA VAL A 253 13.02 -9.17 -5.60
C VAL A 253 12.27 -9.09 -6.93
N PRO A 254 11.99 -7.89 -7.45
CA PRO A 254 11.24 -7.74 -8.69
C PRO A 254 11.94 -8.42 -9.85
N GLN A 255 11.15 -9.06 -10.71
CA GLN A 255 11.58 -9.64 -11.96
C GLN A 255 10.92 -8.92 -13.13
N ASP A 256 11.52 -9.00 -14.31
CA ASP A 256 10.89 -8.53 -15.53
C ASP A 256 9.62 -9.35 -15.79
N GLY A 257 8.50 -8.64 -15.95
CA GLY A 257 7.25 -9.25 -16.36
C GLY A 257 7.24 -9.63 -17.84
N SER A 258 6.32 -10.50 -18.21
CA SER A 258 6.06 -10.84 -19.62
C SER A 258 4.58 -11.10 -19.87
N GLY A 259 4.19 -11.17 -21.13
CA GLY A 259 2.81 -11.49 -21.54
C GLY A 259 1.80 -10.34 -21.45
N ILE A 260 2.26 -9.11 -21.19
CA ILE A 260 1.43 -7.90 -21.30
C ILE A 260 1.69 -7.24 -22.65
N THR A 261 0.63 -6.95 -23.40
CA THR A 261 0.70 -6.27 -24.70
C THR A 261 -0.27 -5.11 -24.79
N VAL A 262 0.02 -4.13 -25.66
CA VAL A 262 -0.91 -3.06 -26.01
C VAL A 262 -1.33 -3.25 -27.46
N GLU A 263 -2.59 -3.60 -27.68
CA GLU A 263 -3.13 -3.92 -29.00
C GLU A 263 -4.55 -3.38 -29.14
N GLY A 264 -4.85 -2.72 -30.26
CA GLY A 264 -6.18 -2.17 -30.54
C GLY A 264 -6.66 -1.14 -29.50
N GLY A 265 -5.75 -0.35 -28.91
CA GLY A 265 -6.08 0.64 -27.87
C GLY A 265 -6.40 0.01 -26.52
N ARG A 266 -5.96 -1.23 -26.27
CA ARG A 266 -6.20 -1.95 -25.01
C ARG A 266 -4.92 -2.56 -24.48
N LEU A 267 -4.71 -2.49 -23.17
CA LEU A 267 -3.67 -3.23 -22.47
C LEU A 267 -4.22 -4.59 -22.07
N LYS A 268 -3.57 -5.67 -22.50
CA LYS A 268 -4.01 -7.04 -22.28
C LYS A 268 -2.92 -7.92 -21.70
N GLY A 269 -3.32 -8.93 -20.92
CA GLY A 269 -2.47 -10.03 -20.50
C GLY A 269 -2.91 -10.63 -19.17
N GLU A 270 -2.14 -11.59 -18.66
CA GLU A 270 -2.50 -12.31 -17.43
C GLU A 270 -1.76 -11.76 -16.21
N ILE A 271 -2.48 -11.58 -15.11
CA ILE A 271 -1.92 -11.21 -13.80
C ILE A 271 -1.89 -12.47 -12.93
N ALA A 272 -0.69 -12.96 -12.65
CA ALA A 272 -0.47 -14.18 -11.87
C ALA A 272 -1.16 -14.12 -10.48
N PRO A 273 -1.57 -15.27 -9.91
CA PRO A 273 -2.09 -15.32 -8.54
C PRO A 273 -1.05 -14.79 -7.55
N LEU A 274 -1.51 -14.23 -6.43
CA LEU A 274 -0.68 -13.71 -5.34
C LEU A 274 0.53 -12.94 -5.87
N SER A 275 0.25 -11.86 -6.60
CA SER A 275 1.29 -11.08 -7.24
C SER A 275 1.11 -9.58 -7.03
N TYR A 276 2.23 -8.88 -7.05
CA TYR A 276 2.27 -7.43 -7.18
C TYR A 276 2.99 -7.09 -8.49
N ARG A 277 2.36 -6.29 -9.35
CA ARG A 277 2.86 -5.96 -10.67
C ARG A 277 2.76 -4.46 -10.95
N VAL A 278 3.82 -3.92 -11.54
CA VAL A 278 3.88 -2.51 -11.97
C VAL A 278 4.11 -2.47 -13.47
N ILE A 279 3.17 -1.86 -14.18
CA ILE A 279 3.22 -1.72 -15.65
C ILE A 279 3.24 -0.24 -15.97
N ARG A 280 4.23 0.22 -16.74
CA ARG A 280 4.28 1.60 -17.24
C ARG A 280 4.10 1.62 -18.75
N LEU A 281 3.26 2.55 -19.19
CA LEU A 281 2.91 2.77 -20.58
C LEU A 281 3.41 4.15 -21.04
N GLY A 282 4.38 4.15 -21.94
CA GLY A 282 4.87 5.35 -22.61
C GLY A 282 4.15 5.59 -23.94
N GLN A 283 4.28 6.78 -24.50
CA GLN A 283 3.87 7.08 -25.87
C GLN A 283 4.85 6.46 -26.88
#